data_AF-A0A969DTT4-F1
#
_entry.id   AF-A0A969DTT4-F1
#
_cell.length_a   1.000
_cell.length_b   1.000
_cell.length_c   1.000
_cell.angle_alpha   90.00
_cell.angle_beta   90.00
_cell.angle_gamma   90.00
#
_symmetry.space_group_name_H-M   'P 1'
#
loop_
_entity.id
_entity.type
_entity.pdbx_description
1 polymer ?
#
loop_
_entity_poly.entity_id
_entity_poly.type
_entity_poly.pdbx_seq_one_letter_code
_entity_poly.pdbx_strand_id
1 'polypeptide(L)'
;MIDQLWKEHLREMDDLKQSVQNAVYEQKDPLLIYKFEAFELFKRFVAKVNEDTISFLTKADLPVREPSEVHEARNRREMRKNYRESKEESRSLLSGGGNPEARNRPPVEKPLPRKTIDLPGRNDRVTVQYVDGSVKRM
;
A
#
# COMPACT_ATOMS: atom_id res chain seq x y z
N MET A 1 -18.74 -6.99 -1.95
CA MET A 1 -20.05 -7.05 -2.61
C MET A 1 -20.26 -8.40 -3.31
N ILE A 2 -19.43 -8.74 -4.29
CA ILE A 2 -19.54 -10.00 -5.06
C ILE A 2 -19.48 -11.25 -4.17
N ASP A 3 -18.51 -11.35 -3.24
CA ASP A 3 -18.40 -12.50 -2.32
C ASP A 3 -19.65 -12.68 -1.43
N GLN A 4 -20.26 -11.57 -0.99
CA GLN A 4 -21.47 -11.62 -0.19
C GLN A 4 -22.67 -12.13 -1.01
N LEU A 5 -22.81 -11.67 -2.25
CA LEU A 5 -23.84 -12.16 -3.16
C LEU A 5 -23.66 -13.64 -3.47
N TRP A 6 -22.41 -14.09 -3.62
CA TRP A 6 -22.11 -15.50 -3.86
C TRP A 6 -22.47 -16.39 -2.67
N LYS A 7 -22.16 -15.95 -1.45
CA LYS A 7 -22.57 -16.64 -0.21
C LYS A 7 -24.08 -16.74 -0.09
N GLU A 8 -24.80 -15.67 -0.41
CA GLU A 8 -26.27 -15.68 -0.41
C GLU A 8 -26.82 -16.65 -1.46
N HIS A 9 -26.26 -16.63 -2.68
CA HIS A 9 -26.66 -17.57 -3.73
C HIS A 9 -26.45 -19.03 -3.32
N LEU A 10 -25.34 -19.37 -2.67
CA LEU A 10 -25.12 -20.72 -2.15
C LEU A 10 -26.16 -21.12 -1.09
N ARG A 11 -26.58 -20.18 -0.24
CA ARG A 11 -27.64 -20.43 0.74
C ARG A 11 -29.00 -20.66 0.06
N GLU A 12 -29.36 -19.84 -0.92
CA GLU A 12 -30.58 -20.02 -1.72
C GLU A 12 -30.59 -21.38 -2.44
N MET A 13 -29.42 -21.81 -2.94
CA MET A 13 -29.24 -23.12 -3.58
C MET A 13 -29.42 -24.29 -2.61
N ASP A 14 -28.93 -24.17 -1.38
CA ASP A 14 -29.14 -25.17 -0.33
C ASP A 14 -30.61 -25.24 0.11
N ASP A 15 -31.27 -24.10 0.27
CA ASP A 15 -32.71 -24.02 0.59
C ASP A 15 -33.55 -24.64 -0.53
N LEU A 16 -33.22 -24.34 -1.79
CA LEU A 16 -33.86 -24.94 -2.97
C LEU A 16 -33.70 -26.47 -2.97
N LYS A 17 -32.50 -26.97 -2.67
CA LYS A 17 -32.25 -28.42 -2.59
C LYS A 17 -33.15 -29.09 -1.56
N GLN A 18 -33.32 -28.50 -0.38
CA GLN A 18 -34.22 -29.02 0.65
C GLN A 18 -35.69 -28.94 0.22
N SER A 19 -36.11 -27.82 -0.38
CA SER A 19 -37.49 -27.65 -0.86
C SER A 19 -37.87 -28.65 -1.95
N VAL A 20 -36.97 -28.91 -2.90
CA VAL A 20 -37.20 -29.87 -3.99
C VAL A 20 -37.28 -31.30 -3.47
N GLN A 21 -36.51 -31.65 -2.44
CA GLN A 21 -36.62 -32.96 -1.76
C GLN A 21 -37.97 -33.14 -1.07
N ASN A 22 -38.55 -32.06 -0.54
CA ASN A 22 -39.87 -32.09 0.09
C ASN A 22 -41.02 -32.12 -0.94
N ALA A 23 -40.80 -31.55 -2.14
CA ALA A 23 -41.79 -31.42 -3.21
C ALA A 23 -41.92 -32.65 -4.14
N VAL A 24 -41.26 -33.77 -3.81
CA VAL A 24 -41.23 -35.01 -4.64
C VAL A 24 -42.61 -35.65 -4.87
N TYR A 25 -43.66 -35.17 -4.21
CA TYR A 25 -45.01 -35.75 -4.29
C TYR A 25 -45.73 -35.61 -5.64
N GLU A 26 -45.28 -34.75 -6.57
CA GLU A 26 -45.98 -34.47 -7.85
C GLU A 26 -45.47 -35.25 -9.08
N GLN A 27 -44.77 -36.38 -8.90
CA GLN A 27 -44.23 -37.23 -10.01
C GLN A 27 -43.26 -36.54 -10.98
N LYS A 28 -42.82 -35.31 -10.70
CA LYS A 28 -41.75 -34.66 -11.47
C LYS A 28 -40.39 -35.13 -10.96
N ASP A 29 -39.43 -35.27 -11.88
CA ASP A 29 -38.05 -35.60 -11.51
C ASP A 29 -37.47 -34.45 -10.65
N PRO A 30 -37.17 -34.68 -9.36
CA PRO A 30 -36.63 -33.65 -8.49
C PRO A 30 -35.29 -33.11 -9.00
N LEU A 31 -34.49 -33.93 -9.68
CA LEU A 31 -33.23 -33.48 -10.27
C LEU A 31 -33.47 -32.44 -11.38
N LEU A 32 -34.54 -32.62 -12.16
CA LEU A 32 -34.89 -31.73 -13.25
C LEU A 32 -35.39 -30.38 -12.71
N ILE A 33 -36.27 -30.41 -11.69
CA ILE A 33 -36.77 -29.19 -11.04
C ILE A 33 -35.60 -28.39 -10.45
N TYR A 34 -34.73 -29.05 -9.69
CA TYR A 34 -33.57 -28.41 -9.09
C TYR A 34 -32.72 -27.71 -10.16
N LYS A 35 -32.43 -28.39 -11.28
CA LYS A 35 -31.62 -27.79 -12.35
C LYS A 35 -32.27 -26.56 -12.99
N PHE A 36 -33.57 -26.60 -13.25
CA PHE A 36 -34.28 -25.46 -13.84
C PHE A 36 -34.32 -24.28 -12.87
N GLU A 37 -34.74 -24.50 -11.63
CA GLU A 37 -34.89 -23.43 -10.65
C GLU A 37 -33.53 -22.86 -10.23
N ALA A 38 -32.52 -23.71 -10.06
CA ALA A 38 -31.14 -23.29 -9.80
C ALA A 38 -30.60 -22.41 -10.92
N PHE A 39 -30.92 -22.72 -12.17
CA PHE A 39 -30.49 -21.92 -13.32
C PHE A 39 -31.17 -20.54 -13.32
N GLU A 40 -32.45 -20.46 -12.96
CA GLU A 40 -33.14 -19.18 -12.77
C GLU A 40 -32.51 -18.34 -11.64
N LEU A 41 -32.20 -18.96 -10.50
CA LEU A 41 -31.48 -18.29 -9.40
C LEU A 41 -30.11 -17.77 -9.85
N PHE A 42 -29.35 -18.59 -10.59
CA PHE A 42 -28.04 -18.19 -11.11
C PHE A 42 -28.14 -16.99 -12.06
N LYS A 43 -29.13 -16.96 -12.96
CA LYS A 43 -29.36 -15.80 -13.85
C LYS A 43 -29.62 -14.52 -13.04
N ARG A 44 -30.44 -14.60 -11.99
CA ARG A 44 -30.73 -13.46 -11.11
C ARG A 44 -29.47 -13.00 -10.35
N PHE A 45 -28.68 -13.95 -9.85
CA PHE A 45 -27.40 -13.67 -9.20
C PHE A 45 -26.45 -12.90 -10.13
N VAL A 46 -26.26 -13.36 -11.37
CA VAL A 46 -25.40 -12.68 -12.36
C VAL A 46 -25.92 -11.27 -12.66
N ALA A 47 -27.23 -11.10 -12.85
CA ALA A 47 -27.83 -9.79 -13.07
C ALA A 47 -27.54 -8.81 -11.92
N LYS A 48 -27.68 -9.28 -10.67
CA LYS A 48 -27.40 -8.49 -9.48
C LYS A 48 -25.93 -8.11 -9.35
N VAL A 49 -25.01 -9.04 -9.63
CA VAL A 49 -23.57 -8.76 -9.65
C VAL A 49 -23.22 -7.67 -10.67
N ASN A 50 -23.84 -7.72 -11.85
CA ASN A 50 -23.62 -6.72 -12.90
C ASN A 50 -24.13 -5.33 -12.47
N GLU A 51 -25.35 -5.25 -11.95
CA GLU A 51 -25.92 -4.00 -11.44
C GLU A 51 -25.05 -3.41 -10.32
N ASP A 52 -24.67 -4.22 -9.35
CA ASP A 52 -23.83 -3.82 -8.23
C ASP A 52 -22.46 -3.31 -8.68
N THR A 53 -21.86 -3.97 -9.68
CA THR A 53 -20.56 -3.57 -10.23
C THR A 53 -20.66 -2.23 -10.97
N ILE A 54 -21.70 -2.02 -11.78
CA ILE A 54 -21.92 -0.77 -12.50
C ILE A 54 -22.25 0.37 -11.51
N SER A 55 -23.12 0.11 -10.54
CA SER A 55 -23.49 1.07 -9.48
C SER A 55 -22.26 1.49 -8.68
N PHE A 56 -21.37 0.55 -8.36
CA PHE A 56 -20.11 0.86 -7.69
C PHE A 56 -19.20 1.74 -8.55
N LEU A 57 -18.99 1.40 -9.82
CA LEU A 57 -18.13 2.19 -10.72
C LEU A 57 -18.66 3.61 -10.97
N THR A 58 -19.98 3.78 -11.02
CA THR A 58 -20.62 5.08 -11.29
C THR A 58 -20.71 5.99 -10.07
N LYS A 59 -20.83 5.42 -8.87
CA LYS A 59 -20.96 6.16 -7.61
C LYS A 59 -19.67 6.24 -6.81
N ALA A 60 -18.61 5.57 -7.25
CA ALA A 60 -17.29 5.67 -6.63
C ALA A 60 -16.75 7.08 -6.82
N ASP A 61 -16.99 7.93 -5.83
CA ASP A 61 -16.40 9.25 -5.77
C ASP A 61 -14.94 9.10 -5.35
N LEU A 62 -14.02 9.52 -6.23
CA LEU A 62 -12.62 9.66 -5.86
C LEU A 62 -12.52 10.99 -5.11
N PRO A 63 -12.01 11.02 -3.87
CA PRO A 63 -11.74 12.28 -3.22
C PRO A 63 -10.68 13.02 -4.05
N VAL A 64 -11.14 13.94 -4.90
CA VAL A 64 -10.30 14.92 -5.56
C VAL A 64 -9.81 15.78 -4.41
N ARG A 65 -8.55 15.58 -4.03
CA ARG A 65 -7.87 16.48 -3.09
C ARG A 65 -8.08 17.88 -3.62
N GLU A 66 -8.73 18.71 -2.81
CA GLU A 66 -8.90 20.13 -3.03
C GLU A 66 -7.58 20.72 -3.55
N PRO A 67 -7.57 21.42 -4.71
CA PRO A 67 -6.34 22.03 -5.24
C PRO A 67 -5.72 23.04 -4.27
N SER A 68 -6.44 23.44 -3.22
CA SER A 68 -5.96 24.30 -2.14
C SER A 68 -4.99 23.61 -1.15
N GLU A 69 -4.92 22.27 -1.11
CA GLU A 69 -3.89 21.55 -0.32
C GLU A 69 -2.63 21.20 -1.12
N VAL A 70 -2.66 21.33 -2.45
CA VAL A 70 -1.47 21.15 -3.30
C VAL A 70 -0.66 22.45 -3.27
N HIS A 71 -0.04 22.73 -2.13
CA HIS A 71 1.01 23.74 -2.07
C HIS A 71 2.16 23.23 -2.93
N GLU A 72 2.48 23.94 -4.02
CA GLU A 72 3.78 23.79 -4.68
C GLU A 72 4.83 23.71 -3.58
N ALA A 73 5.64 22.65 -3.58
CA ALA A 73 6.70 22.48 -2.61
C ALA A 73 7.51 23.77 -2.61
N ARG A 74 7.29 24.62 -1.60
CA ARG A 74 7.89 25.95 -1.49
C ARG A 74 9.35 25.74 -1.79
N ASN A 75 9.79 26.22 -2.96
CA ASN A 75 11.16 26.05 -3.41
C ASN A 75 11.99 26.52 -2.25
N ARG A 76 12.61 25.57 -1.53
CA ARG A 76 13.38 25.84 -0.34
C ARG A 76 14.60 26.51 -0.90
N ARG A 77 14.49 27.82 -1.17
CA ARG A 77 15.61 28.71 -1.44
C ARG A 77 16.60 28.30 -0.39
N GLU A 78 17.65 27.65 -0.86
CA GLU A 78 18.73 27.17 -0.02
C GLU A 78 19.10 28.37 0.83
N MET A 79 18.73 28.33 2.11
CA MET A 79 19.39 29.15 3.09
C MET A 79 20.80 28.62 3.06
N ARG A 80 21.62 29.22 2.19
CA ARG A 80 23.06 29.15 2.25
C ARG A 80 23.38 29.71 3.63
N LYS A 81 23.44 28.81 4.61
CA LYS A 81 24.01 29.08 5.91
C LYS A 81 25.45 29.45 5.59
N ASN A 82 25.77 30.72 5.70
CA ASN A 82 27.13 31.20 5.58
C ASN A 82 27.92 30.62 6.76
N TYR A 83 28.48 29.43 6.58
CA TYR A 83 29.49 28.89 7.46
C TYR A 83 30.74 29.75 7.27
N ARG A 84 31.09 30.54 8.28
CA ARG A 84 32.43 31.10 8.40
C ARG A 84 33.32 30.00 8.92
N GLU A 85 34.16 29.44 8.05
CA GLU A 85 35.29 28.63 8.48
C GLU A 85 36.31 29.55 9.15
N SER A 86 36.27 29.62 10.48
CA SER A 86 37.42 30.11 11.24
C SER A 86 38.33 28.91 11.47
N LYS A 87 39.40 28.81 10.68
CA LYS A 87 40.51 27.93 11.00
C LYS A 87 41.29 28.60 12.13
N GLU A 88 40.94 28.28 13.37
CA GLU A 88 41.80 28.59 14.52
C GLU A 88 43.09 27.81 14.34
N GLU A 89 44.08 28.49 13.77
CA GLU A 89 45.47 28.10 13.85
C GLU A 89 45.79 27.97 15.34
N SER A 90 45.89 26.73 15.80
CA SER A 90 46.24 26.37 17.15
C SER A 90 47.60 26.98 17.49
N ARG A 91 47.58 28.21 18.01
CA ARG A 91 48.74 28.90 18.55
C ARG A 91 49.16 28.16 19.81
N SER A 92 50.13 27.29 19.58
CA SER A 92 51.24 26.91 20.44
C SER A 92 51.07 27.14 21.94
N LEU A 93 51.13 26.02 22.66
CA LEU A 93 51.19 25.85 24.10
C LEU A 93 52.41 26.56 24.71
N LEU A 94 52.33 27.87 25.02
CA LEU A 94 53.30 28.52 25.91
C LEU A 94 52.81 29.86 26.51
N SER A 95 51.74 29.82 27.31
CA SER A 95 51.36 30.84 28.31
C SER A 95 50.03 30.40 28.92
N GLY A 96 49.80 30.23 30.21
CA GLY A 96 50.56 30.50 31.41
C GLY A 96 49.50 30.57 32.52
N GLY A 97 49.57 29.66 33.50
CA GLY A 97 48.95 29.80 34.82
C GLY A 97 47.47 29.41 35.00
N GLY A 98 47.21 28.54 35.99
CA GLY A 98 46.14 28.82 36.94
C GLY A 98 45.01 27.81 37.14
N ASN A 99 45.33 26.69 37.80
CA ASN A 99 44.51 25.91 38.76
C ASN A 99 43.32 25.02 38.30
N PRO A 100 43.06 23.91 39.02
CA PRO A 100 42.35 22.73 38.52
C PRO A 100 40.95 22.59 39.13
N GLU A 101 39.97 22.13 38.37
CA GLU A 101 38.87 21.27 38.87
C GLU A 101 37.99 20.82 37.70
N ALA A 102 38.31 19.65 37.15
CA ALA A 102 37.42 18.93 36.24
C ALA A 102 37.38 17.47 36.67
N ARG A 103 36.49 17.18 37.61
CA ARG A 103 36.18 15.83 38.07
C ARG A 103 35.35 15.11 37.00
N ASN A 104 35.93 14.03 36.47
CA ASN A 104 35.32 12.86 35.85
C ASN A 104 33.89 13.02 35.28
N ARG A 105 33.78 13.12 33.96
CA ARG A 105 32.66 12.56 33.20
C ARG A 105 33.20 11.79 31.99
N PRO A 106 32.84 10.51 31.79
CA PRO A 106 33.24 9.79 30.59
C PRO A 106 32.51 10.35 29.35
N PRO A 107 33.12 10.30 28.15
CA PRO A 107 32.52 10.84 26.94
C PRO A 107 31.32 9.99 26.52
N VAL A 108 30.18 10.62 26.31
CA VAL A 108 29.02 9.99 25.66
C VAL A 108 29.41 9.69 24.21
N GLU A 109 29.53 8.42 23.87
CA GLU A 109 29.68 7.97 22.49
C GLU A 109 28.46 8.39 21.68
N LYS A 110 28.68 9.22 20.66
CA LYS A 110 27.65 9.61 19.70
C LYS A 110 27.37 8.39 18.80
N PRO A 111 26.14 7.85 18.76
CA PRO A 111 25.85 6.71 17.91
C PRO A 111 26.06 7.08 16.45
N LEU A 112 26.87 6.28 15.75
CA LEU A 112 27.21 6.47 14.34
C LEU A 112 25.94 6.42 13.47
N PRO A 113 25.85 7.26 12.42
CA PRO A 113 24.68 7.30 11.56
C PRO A 113 24.51 5.97 10.82
N ARG A 114 23.31 5.39 10.95
CA ARG A 114 22.92 4.14 10.29
C ARG A 114 22.81 4.38 8.78
N LYS A 115 23.68 3.75 7.99
CA LYS A 115 23.64 3.80 6.52
C LYS A 115 22.43 2.99 6.04
N THR A 116 21.48 3.66 5.40
CA THR A 116 20.39 3.01 4.67
C THR A 116 20.90 2.57 3.30
N ILE A 117 20.44 1.39 2.86
CA ILE A 117 20.65 0.91 1.50
C ILE A 117 19.47 1.43 0.68
N ASP A 118 19.77 2.19 -0.37
CA ASP A 118 18.77 2.74 -1.26
C ASP A 118 18.25 1.63 -2.19
N LEU A 119 17.06 1.14 -1.90
CA LEU A 119 16.34 0.23 -2.80
C LEU A 119 15.67 1.06 -3.91
N PRO A 120 15.82 0.70 -5.19
CA PRO A 120 15.22 1.43 -6.30
C PRO A 120 13.69 1.38 -6.22
N GLY A 121 13.05 2.52 -6.45
CA GLY A 121 11.60 2.69 -6.43
C GLY A 121 10.91 2.07 -7.66
N ARG A 122 9.57 1.96 -7.59
CA ARG A 122 8.75 1.18 -8.53
C ARG A 122 8.90 1.55 -10.02
N ASN A 123 9.37 2.75 -10.35
CA ASN A 123 9.57 3.21 -11.73
C ASN A 123 10.97 3.82 -11.97
N ASP A 124 11.95 3.55 -11.10
CA ASP A 124 13.31 4.04 -11.31
C ASP A 124 14.01 3.21 -12.40
N ARG A 125 14.71 3.87 -13.31
CA ARG A 125 15.41 3.21 -14.43
C ARG A 125 16.47 2.27 -13.88
N VAL A 126 16.27 0.97 -14.05
CA VAL A 126 17.21 -0.06 -13.60
C VAL A 126 18.08 -0.51 -14.77
N THR A 127 19.38 -0.56 -14.52
CA THR A 127 20.32 -1.11 -15.49
C THR A 127 20.50 -2.60 -15.22
N VAL A 128 19.99 -3.43 -16.12
CA VAL A 128 20.13 -4.89 -16.01
C VAL A 128 21.42 -5.29 -16.71
N GLN A 129 22.33 -5.93 -15.97
CA GLN A 129 23.57 -6.48 -16.49
C GLN A 129 23.40 -7.99 -16.72
N TYR A 130 23.60 -8.42 -17.96
CA TYR A 130 23.54 -9.83 -18.34
C TYR A 130 24.88 -10.52 -18.07
N VAL A 131 24.84 -11.85 -17.95
CA VAL A 131 26.01 -12.71 -17.69
C VAL A 131 27.09 -12.65 -18.78
N ASP A 132 26.77 -12.12 -19.96
CA ASP A 132 27.70 -11.86 -21.05
C ASP A 132 28.45 -10.51 -20.93
N GLY A 133 28.18 -9.73 -19.88
CA GLY A 133 28.76 -8.41 -19.64
C GLY A 133 28.04 -7.26 -20.35
N SER A 134 26.97 -7.52 -21.11
CA SER A 134 26.16 -6.47 -21.74
C SER A 134 25.24 -5.81 -20.71
N VAL A 135 25.19 -4.47 -20.74
CA VAL A 135 24.35 -3.67 -19.83
C VAL A 135 23.27 -2.98 -20.64
N LYS A 136 22.00 -3.30 -20.35
CA LYS A 136 20.85 -2.65 -20.99
C LYS A 136 20.10 -1.81 -19.97
N ARG A 137 19.89 -0.53 -20.31
CA ARG A 137 19.12 0.42 -19.49
C ARG A 137 17.66 0.35 -19.91
N MET A 138 16.74 0.09 -18.98
CA MET A 138 15.29 0.18 -19.19
C MET A 138 14.69 1.21 -18.25
#